data_AF-A0A538QCC5-F1
#
_entry.id   AF-A0A538QCC5-F1
#
_cell.length_a   1.000
_cell.length_b   1.000
_cell.length_c   1.000
_cell.angle_alpha   90.00
_cell.angle_beta   90.00
_cell.angle_gamma   90.00
#
_symmetry.space_group_name_H-M   'P 1'
#
loop_
_entity.id
_entity.type
_entity.pdbx_description
1 polymer ?
#
loop_
_entity_poly.entity_id
_entity_poly.type
_entity_poly.pdbx_seq_one_letter_code
_entity_poly.pdbx_strand_id
1 'polypeptide(L)'
;MHRRELVIGHTVLGRPIEAVHFTPPEYVRPRPPALLFGAIHGDEAVTQLMLERLADELIERPPGRDTWIIPCLNVDGVLAGTRNNANDVDLNRNFATAGWGTARRPGYHPGAAPEDQPETQALVQLIERIAAERLIALHSTFRIPRRARSARSTVSSKSSRSSRSRSRTSMSTSRRGSTAGPRFGGRSICRTEAAPTE
;
A
#
# COMPACT_ATOMS: atom_id res chain seq x y z
N MET A 1 24.08 2.72 5.72
CA MET A 1 22.83 1.95 5.61
C MET A 1 21.90 2.70 4.65
N HIS A 2 21.34 2.03 3.65
CA HIS A 2 20.47 2.68 2.66
C HIS A 2 19.01 2.81 3.10
N ARG A 3 18.65 2.36 4.30
CA ARG A 3 17.29 2.34 4.84
C ARG A 3 17.21 3.07 6.18
N ARG A 4 16.15 3.85 6.38
CA ARG A 4 15.79 4.49 7.64
C ARG A 4 14.29 4.33 7.89
N GLU A 5 13.92 4.09 9.14
CA GLU A 5 12.52 4.11 9.59
C GLU A 5 12.27 5.44 10.30
N LEU A 6 11.13 6.06 10.01
CA LEU A 6 10.75 7.37 10.53
C LEU A 6 9.25 7.40 10.87
N VAL A 7 8.88 8.20 11.85
CA VAL A 7 7.48 8.58 12.09
C VAL A 7 7.24 9.93 11.45
N ILE A 8 6.24 10.02 10.56
CA ILE A 8 5.93 11.25 9.81
C ILE A 8 4.80 12.07 10.44
N GLY A 9 4.09 11.49 11.38
CA GLY A 9 2.93 12.08 12.05
C GLY A 9 2.22 11.03 12.91
N HIS A 10 1.04 11.40 13.42
CA HIS A 10 0.20 10.51 14.20
C HIS A 10 -1.23 10.56 13.67
N THR A 11 -1.96 9.46 13.84
CA THR A 11 -3.40 9.39 13.53
C THR A 11 -4.25 10.17 14.54
N VAL A 12 -5.54 10.27 14.29
CA VAL A 12 -6.53 10.85 15.22
C VAL A 12 -6.42 10.24 16.62
N LEU A 13 -6.24 8.92 16.73
CA LEU A 13 -6.08 8.22 18.01
C LEU A 13 -4.63 8.17 18.52
N GLY A 14 -3.74 9.00 17.95
CA GLY A 14 -2.36 9.15 18.41
C GLY A 14 -1.43 8.00 18.02
N ARG A 15 -1.78 7.17 17.04
CA ARG A 15 -0.91 6.07 16.58
C ARG A 15 0.13 6.60 15.59
N PRO A 16 1.39 6.15 15.65
CA PRO A 16 2.42 6.63 14.75
C PRO A 16 2.12 6.23 13.30
N ILE A 17 2.32 7.16 12.37
CA ILE A 17 2.31 6.91 10.93
C ILE A 17 3.78 6.70 10.51
N GLU A 18 4.12 5.45 10.23
CA GLU A 18 5.49 5.03 9.92
C GLU A 18 5.80 5.15 8.42
N ALA A 19 7.02 5.59 8.12
CA ALA A 19 7.58 5.63 6.79
C ALA A 19 8.96 4.96 6.77
N VAL A 20 9.26 4.30 5.65
CA VAL A 20 10.57 3.75 5.34
C VAL A 20 11.19 4.61 4.23
N HIS A 21 12.38 5.15 4.48
CA HIS A 21 13.15 5.93 3.52
C HIS A 21 14.33 5.12 3.00
N PHE A 22 14.48 5.10 1.69
CA PHE A 22 15.61 4.52 0.98
C PHE A 22 16.44 5.59 0.27
N THR A 23 17.72 5.67 0.63
CA THR A 23 18.69 6.52 -0.07
C THR A 23 19.32 5.74 -1.22
N PRO A 24 19.32 6.28 -2.46
CA PRO A 24 19.90 5.57 -3.59
C PRO A 24 21.41 5.39 -3.42
N PRO A 25 22.02 4.37 -4.04
CA PRO A 25 23.46 4.24 -4.07
C PRO A 25 24.14 5.46 -4.73
N GLU A 26 25.32 5.85 -4.24
CA GLU A 26 26.02 7.06 -4.69
C GLU A 26 26.36 7.10 -6.19
N TYR A 27 26.56 5.93 -6.80
CA TYR A 27 26.86 5.83 -8.24
C TYR A 27 25.63 6.12 -9.13
N VAL A 28 24.44 6.24 -8.56
CA VAL A 28 23.21 6.50 -9.31
C VAL A 28 23.03 8.01 -9.51
N ARG A 29 22.74 8.43 -10.74
CA ARG A 29 22.42 9.83 -11.04
C ARG A 29 21.22 10.30 -10.19
N PRO A 30 21.31 11.49 -9.56
CA PRO A 30 20.21 12.07 -8.79
C PRO A 30 18.92 12.14 -9.61
N ARG A 31 17.80 11.83 -8.94
CA ARG A 31 16.44 11.90 -9.50
C ARG A 31 15.53 12.49 -8.43
N PRO A 32 14.44 13.19 -8.82
CA PRO A 32 13.44 13.66 -7.88
C PRO A 32 12.92 12.52 -6.99
N PRO A 33 12.70 12.74 -5.69
CA PRO A 33 12.21 11.71 -4.79
C PRO A 33 10.86 11.14 -5.21
N ALA A 34 10.61 9.89 -4.83
CA ALA A 34 9.30 9.28 -4.95
C ALA A 34 8.74 8.85 -3.62
N LEU A 35 7.42 8.93 -3.54
CA LEU A 35 6.65 8.53 -2.38
C LEU A 35 5.59 7.52 -2.81
N LEU A 36 5.63 6.36 -2.18
CA LEU A 36 4.62 5.32 -2.29
C LEU A 36 3.85 5.29 -0.97
N PHE A 37 2.53 5.18 -1.05
CA PHE A 37 1.72 5.03 0.16
C PHE A 37 0.51 4.14 -0.09
N GLY A 38 0.03 3.50 0.98
CA GLY A 38 -1.07 2.56 0.95
C GLY A 38 -1.96 2.69 2.17
N ALA A 39 -3.04 1.93 2.16
CA ALA A 39 -4.07 1.90 3.19
C ALA A 39 -4.52 3.30 3.63
N ILE A 40 -4.77 4.18 2.65
CA ILE A 40 -5.48 5.45 2.90
C ILE A 40 -6.95 5.18 3.26
N HIS A 41 -7.54 4.12 2.67
CA HIS A 41 -8.75 3.51 3.18
C HIS A 41 -8.37 2.32 4.06
N GLY A 42 -8.88 2.29 5.29
CA GLY A 42 -8.48 1.28 6.27
C GLY A 42 -8.98 -0.14 5.97
N ASP A 43 -10.04 -0.27 5.18
CA ASP A 43 -10.59 -1.55 4.76
C ASP A 43 -9.87 -2.17 3.54
N GLU A 44 -8.82 -1.50 3.05
CA GLU A 44 -7.94 -1.94 1.96
C GLU A 44 -6.56 -2.41 2.48
N ALA A 45 -6.52 -3.09 3.63
CA ALA A 45 -5.27 -3.45 4.34
C ALA A 45 -4.30 -4.35 3.55
N VAL A 46 -4.72 -4.94 2.43
CA VAL A 46 -3.82 -5.66 1.51
C VAL A 46 -2.74 -4.74 0.92
N THR A 47 -3.05 -3.45 0.73
CA THR A 47 -2.10 -2.46 0.19
C THR A 47 -0.94 -2.19 1.16
N GLN A 48 -1.21 -2.19 2.47
CA GLN A 48 -0.18 -2.17 3.51
C GLN A 48 0.76 -3.36 3.36
N LEU A 49 0.21 -4.58 3.28
CA LEU A 49 1.03 -5.79 3.14
C LEU A 49 1.90 -5.77 1.88
N MET A 50 1.37 -5.25 0.76
CA MET A 50 2.13 -5.12 -0.48
C MET A 50 3.32 -4.16 -0.33
N LEU A 51 3.12 -3.01 0.33
CA LEU A 51 4.18 -2.03 0.56
C LEU A 51 5.20 -2.48 1.60
N GLU A 52 4.78 -3.20 2.65
CA GLU A 52 5.69 -3.83 3.61
C GLU A 52 6.62 -4.81 2.89
N ARG A 53 6.06 -5.70 2.05
CA ARG A 53 6.87 -6.65 1.26
C ARG A 53 7.79 -5.96 0.27
N LEU A 54 7.31 -4.92 -0.40
CA LEU A 54 8.15 -4.13 -1.30
C LEU A 54 9.31 -3.49 -0.54
N ALA A 55 9.07 -2.92 0.65
CA ALA A 55 10.12 -2.35 1.47
C ALA A 55 11.16 -3.41 1.87
N ASP A 56 10.72 -4.63 2.24
CA ASP A 56 11.63 -5.73 2.56
C ASP A 56 12.50 -6.13 1.35
N GLU A 57 11.93 -6.24 0.15
CA GLU A 57 12.68 -6.56 -1.07
C GLU A 57 13.71 -5.47 -1.43
N LEU A 58 13.40 -4.21 -1.14
CA LEU A 58 14.27 -3.07 -1.42
C LEU A 58 15.46 -2.94 -0.44
N ILE A 59 15.46 -3.68 0.68
CA ILE A 59 16.62 -3.75 1.59
C ILE A 59 17.80 -4.38 0.85
N GLU A 60 17.56 -5.51 0.20
CA GLU A 60 18.59 -6.26 -0.54
C GLU A 60 18.86 -5.65 -1.93
N ARG A 61 17.89 -4.88 -2.45
CA ARG A 61 17.97 -4.25 -3.77
C ARG A 61 17.57 -2.77 -3.68
N PRO A 62 18.48 -1.90 -3.20
CA PRO A 62 18.19 -0.49 -3.01
C PRO A 62 17.66 0.17 -4.29
N PRO A 63 16.64 1.02 -4.20
CA PRO A 63 16.09 1.69 -5.36
C PRO A 63 17.10 2.70 -5.94
N GLY A 64 17.14 2.80 -7.27
CA GLY A 64 17.95 3.80 -7.98
C GLY A 64 17.37 5.23 -7.93
N ARG A 65 16.68 5.59 -6.85
CA ARG A 65 16.06 6.90 -6.59
C ARG A 65 15.76 7.01 -5.10
N ASP A 66 15.81 8.24 -4.56
CA ASP A 66 15.31 8.54 -3.22
C ASP A 66 13.83 8.14 -3.09
N THR A 67 13.56 7.15 -2.25
CA THR A 67 12.27 6.48 -2.23
C THR A 67 11.74 6.41 -0.80
N TRP A 68 10.54 6.95 -0.62
CA TRP A 68 9.77 6.90 0.62
C TRP A 68 8.60 5.94 0.45
N ILE A 69 8.36 5.13 1.47
CA ILE A 69 7.23 4.20 1.53
C ILE A 69 6.48 4.42 2.83
N ILE A 70 5.19 4.74 2.77
CA ILE A 70 4.27 4.74 3.92
C ILE A 70 3.34 3.54 3.75
N PRO A 71 3.62 2.39 4.40
CA PRO A 71 2.79 1.22 4.18
C PRO A 71 1.34 1.43 4.61
N CYS A 72 1.12 2.17 5.70
CA CYS A 72 -0.21 2.39 6.26
C CYS A 72 -0.41 3.85 6.67
N LEU A 73 -1.18 4.60 5.88
CA LEU A 73 -1.52 5.98 6.21
C LEU A 73 -2.65 6.06 7.25
N ASN A 74 -3.72 5.26 7.07
CA ASN A 74 -4.89 5.23 7.95
C ASN A 74 -4.81 4.06 8.95
N VAL A 75 -3.87 4.14 9.92
CA VAL A 75 -3.66 3.08 10.91
C VAL A 75 -4.94 2.80 11.71
N ASP A 76 -5.66 3.86 12.09
CA ASP A 76 -6.89 3.73 12.85
C ASP A 76 -7.98 2.98 12.07
N GLY A 77 -8.19 3.35 10.80
CA GLY A 77 -9.14 2.68 9.92
C GLY A 77 -8.77 1.22 9.66
N VAL A 78 -7.48 0.90 9.48
CA VAL A 78 -7.02 -0.48 9.29
C VAL A 78 -7.33 -1.35 10.51
N LEU A 79 -7.08 -0.83 11.71
CA LEU A 79 -7.37 -1.55 12.96
C LEU A 79 -8.88 -1.70 13.20
N ALA A 80 -9.67 -0.72 12.77
CA ALA A 80 -11.13 -0.75 12.88
C ALA A 80 -11.82 -1.54 11.73
N GLY A 81 -11.10 -1.85 10.65
CA GLY A 81 -11.70 -2.45 9.44
C GLY A 81 -12.66 -1.51 8.70
N THR A 82 -12.46 -0.20 8.85
CA THR A 82 -13.30 0.85 8.26
C THR A 82 -12.58 1.54 7.11
N ARG A 83 -13.34 1.95 6.10
CA ARG A 83 -12.84 2.79 5.01
C ARG A 83 -12.24 4.10 5.54
N ASN A 84 -13.00 4.77 6.39
CA ASN A 84 -12.68 6.09 6.92
C ASN A 84 -11.72 6.02 8.11
N ASN A 85 -11.13 7.16 8.48
CA ASN A 85 -10.32 7.28 9.71
C ASN A 85 -11.21 7.29 10.97
N ALA A 86 -10.60 7.50 12.15
CA ALA A 86 -11.33 7.47 13.42
C ALA A 86 -12.37 8.60 13.59
N ASN A 87 -12.30 9.68 12.80
CA ASN A 87 -13.29 10.75 12.76
C ASN A 87 -14.41 10.49 11.73
N ASP A 88 -14.45 9.29 11.14
CA ASP A 88 -15.35 8.94 10.02
C ASP A 88 -15.17 9.85 8.78
N VAL A 89 -13.93 10.29 8.52
CA VAL A 89 -13.56 11.05 7.32
C VAL A 89 -12.91 10.13 6.28
N ASP A 90 -13.35 10.26 5.03
CA ASP A 90 -12.68 9.66 3.87
C ASP A 90 -11.44 10.52 3.55
N LEU A 91 -10.27 10.04 3.95
CA LEU A 91 -8.99 10.73 3.75
C LEU A 91 -8.73 11.04 2.27
N ASN A 92 -9.22 10.21 1.33
CA ASN A 92 -9.08 10.45 -0.11
C ASN A 92 -10.07 11.49 -0.67
N ARG A 93 -10.84 12.14 0.20
CA ARG A 93 -11.67 13.33 -0.09
C ARG A 93 -11.25 14.54 0.75
N ASN A 94 -10.25 14.40 1.60
CA ASN A 94 -9.86 15.43 2.56
C ASN A 94 -8.79 16.40 2.04
N PHE A 95 -8.11 16.12 0.93
CA PHE A 95 -7.07 16.99 0.38
C PHE A 95 -7.60 18.33 -0.15
N ALA A 96 -6.80 19.41 -0.01
CA ALA A 96 -7.11 20.77 -0.45
C ALA A 96 -7.03 20.93 -1.98
N THR A 97 -7.84 20.17 -2.71
CA THR A 97 -7.93 20.25 -4.18
C THR A 97 -8.88 21.37 -4.60
N ALA A 98 -8.71 21.89 -5.83
CA ALA A 98 -9.63 22.90 -6.38
C ALA A 98 -11.10 22.43 -6.44
N GLY A 99 -11.33 21.10 -6.47
CA GLY A 99 -12.65 20.50 -6.46
C GLY A 99 -13.13 20.05 -5.07
N TRP A 100 -12.41 20.39 -3.99
CA TRP A 100 -12.84 20.06 -2.64
C TRP A 100 -14.16 20.78 -2.33
N GLY A 101 -15.10 20.04 -1.74
CA GLY A 101 -16.42 20.56 -1.38
C GLY A 101 -16.97 19.83 -0.16
N THR A 102 -18.03 20.37 0.42
CA THR A 102 -18.59 19.88 1.70
C THR A 102 -19.63 18.76 1.52
N ALA A 103 -19.84 18.27 0.29
CA ALA A 103 -20.86 17.28 -0.01
C ALA A 103 -20.62 15.98 0.76
N ARG A 104 -21.55 15.64 1.66
CA ARG A 104 -21.50 14.43 2.45
C ARG A 104 -22.29 13.33 1.74
N ARG A 105 -21.64 12.23 1.41
CA ARG A 105 -22.29 10.98 1.00
C ARG A 105 -21.86 9.87 1.96
N PRO A 106 -22.70 8.83 2.19
CA PRO A 106 -22.31 7.70 3.03
C PRO A 106 -20.96 7.12 2.58
N GLY A 107 -19.97 7.11 3.47
CA GLY A 107 -18.62 6.61 3.18
C GLY A 107 -17.70 7.55 2.36
N TYR A 108 -18.12 8.79 2.10
CA TYR A 108 -17.34 9.79 1.36
C TYR A 108 -17.37 11.16 2.07
N HIS A 109 -17.28 11.18 3.40
CA HIS A 109 -17.25 12.42 4.14
C HIS A 109 -15.88 13.11 3.96
N PRO A 110 -15.81 14.34 3.40
CA PRO A 110 -14.53 15.00 3.10
C PRO A 110 -13.86 15.70 4.28
N GLY A 111 -14.46 15.67 5.48
CA GLY A 111 -14.04 16.47 6.63
C GLY A 111 -14.87 17.75 6.80
N ALA A 112 -14.58 18.52 7.85
CA ALA A 112 -15.16 19.82 8.14
C ALA A 112 -14.45 20.95 7.38
N ALA A 113 -13.15 20.79 7.12
CA ALA A 113 -12.32 21.68 6.32
C ALA A 113 -11.32 20.85 5.48
N PRO A 114 -10.76 21.41 4.38
CA PRO A 114 -9.70 20.73 3.66
C PRO A 114 -8.49 20.52 4.57
N GLU A 115 -7.93 19.31 4.53
CA GLU A 115 -6.73 18.90 5.25
C GLU A 115 -6.86 19.07 6.78
N ASP A 116 -8.08 18.90 7.30
CA ASP A 116 -8.36 18.96 8.73
C ASP A 116 -8.06 17.65 9.48
N GLN A 117 -7.71 16.57 8.76
CA GLN A 117 -7.32 15.30 9.37
C GLN A 117 -5.79 15.20 9.55
N PRO A 118 -5.32 14.71 10.70
CA PRO A 118 -3.89 14.62 10.99
C PRO A 118 -3.16 13.65 10.04
N GLU A 119 -3.82 12.61 9.55
CA GLU A 119 -3.24 11.70 8.56
C GLU A 119 -2.97 12.41 7.23
N THR A 120 -3.93 13.21 6.76
CA THR A 120 -3.81 14.01 5.54
C THR A 120 -2.67 15.02 5.68
N GLN A 121 -2.62 15.74 6.81
CA GLN A 121 -1.58 16.73 7.10
C GLN A 121 -0.19 16.10 7.13
N ALA A 122 -0.03 14.93 7.77
CA ALA A 122 1.25 14.23 7.82
C ALA A 122 1.76 13.87 6.42
N LEU A 123 0.86 13.43 5.53
CA LEU A 123 1.21 13.13 4.14
C LEU A 123 1.60 14.38 3.36
N VAL A 124 0.80 15.44 3.43
CA VAL A 124 1.07 16.73 2.73
C VAL A 124 2.40 17.31 3.18
N GLN A 125 2.64 17.40 4.49
CA GLN A 125 3.90 17.90 5.04
C GLN A 125 5.10 17.06 4.61
N LEU A 126 4.97 15.73 4.49
CA LEU A 126 6.04 14.90 3.95
C LEU A 126 6.30 15.22 2.48
N ILE A 127 5.25 15.30 1.65
CA ILE A 127 5.36 15.59 0.22
C ILE A 127 6.10 16.90 0.00
N GLU A 128 5.74 17.95 0.74
CA GLU A 128 6.38 19.26 0.70
C GLU A 128 7.83 19.19 1.17
N ARG A 129 8.07 18.57 2.33
CA ARG A 129 9.41 18.47 2.94
C ARG A 129 10.43 17.78 2.04
N ILE A 130 10.01 16.76 1.30
CA ILE A 130 10.90 15.99 0.41
C ILE A 130 10.82 16.45 -1.05
N ALA A 131 9.98 17.44 -1.36
CA ALA A 131 9.67 17.88 -2.72
C ALA A 131 9.36 16.68 -3.66
N ALA A 132 8.48 15.78 -3.23
CA ALA A 132 8.17 14.56 -3.98
C ALA A 132 7.50 14.90 -5.32
N GLU A 133 8.12 14.51 -6.44
CA GLU A 133 7.51 14.70 -7.76
C GLU A 133 6.81 13.44 -8.31
N ARG A 134 6.94 12.30 -7.62
CA ARG A 134 6.34 11.03 -8.04
C ARG A 134 5.62 10.40 -6.87
N LEU A 135 4.29 10.41 -6.96
CA LEU A 135 3.38 9.86 -5.96
C LEU A 135 2.72 8.61 -6.51
N ILE A 136 2.75 7.51 -5.76
CA ILE A 136 2.06 6.27 -6.10
C ILE A 136 1.19 5.87 -4.91
N ALA A 137 -0.12 6.04 -5.05
CA ALA A 137 -1.11 5.59 -4.08
C ALA A 137 -1.59 4.18 -4.44
N LEU A 138 -1.41 3.22 -3.56
CA LEU A 138 -1.92 1.86 -3.73
C LEU A 138 -3.33 1.76 -3.15
N HIS A 139 -4.23 1.23 -3.97
CA HIS A 139 -5.62 0.94 -3.63
C HIS A 139 -5.98 -0.51 -3.97
N SER A 140 -7.03 -1.03 -3.33
CA SER A 140 -7.59 -2.36 -3.59
C SER A 140 -9.12 -2.28 -3.70
N THR A 141 -9.68 -2.98 -4.68
CA THR A 141 -11.15 -3.17 -4.78
C THR A 141 -11.68 -4.16 -3.74
N PHE A 142 -10.81 -5.00 -3.17
CA PHE A 142 -11.20 -6.00 -2.18
C PHE A 142 -11.10 -5.45 -0.77
N ARG A 143 -12.24 -5.48 -0.06
CA ARG A 143 -12.36 -5.18 1.36
C ARG A 143 -11.80 -6.34 2.17
N ILE A 144 -10.49 -6.35 2.39
CA ILE A 144 -9.80 -7.40 3.14
C ILE A 144 -9.31 -6.77 4.44
N PRO A 145 -10.10 -6.81 5.52
CA PRO A 145 -9.66 -6.33 6.82
C PRO A 145 -8.45 -7.17 7.26
N ARG A 146 -7.47 -6.52 7.89
CA ARG A 146 -6.31 -7.21 8.44
C ARG A 146 -6.78 -8.16 9.54
N ARG A 147 -6.73 -9.46 9.30
CA ARG A 147 -7.06 -10.44 10.33
C ARG A 147 -6.02 -10.35 11.44
N ALA A 148 -6.44 -10.02 12.67
CA ALA A 148 -5.54 -9.99 13.81
C ALA A 148 -4.79 -11.33 13.90
N ARG A 149 -3.45 -11.28 13.78
CA ARG A 149 -2.63 -12.45 14.09
C ARG A 149 -2.84 -12.71 15.57
N SER A 150 -3.52 -13.81 15.95
CA SER A 150 -3.48 -14.23 17.35
C SER A 150 -2.01 -14.44 17.69
N ALA A 151 -1.48 -13.72 18.66
CA ALA A 151 -0.18 -13.99 19.23
C ALA A 151 -0.22 -15.42 19.78
N ARG A 152 0.24 -16.40 18.98
CA ARG A 152 0.45 -17.75 19.46
C ARG A 152 1.92 -17.84 19.85
N SER A 153 2.09 -17.88 21.15
CA SER A 153 3.27 -18.09 21.98
C SER A 153 4.40 -18.93 21.37
N THR A 154 5.60 -18.52 21.76
CA THR A 154 6.91 -19.15 21.65
C THR A 154 6.98 -20.65 22.00
N VAL A 155 7.84 -21.34 21.24
CA VAL A 155 8.69 -22.53 21.53
C VAL A 155 8.02 -23.89 21.81
N SER A 156 8.26 -24.86 20.92
CA SER A 156 9.30 -25.89 21.13
C SER A 156 9.40 -26.81 19.93
N SER A 157 10.61 -26.95 19.39
CA SER A 157 11.01 -28.08 18.57
C SER A 157 10.79 -29.38 19.35
N LYS A 158 9.98 -30.28 18.81
CA LYS A 158 10.10 -31.72 19.06
C LYS A 158 10.00 -32.44 17.73
N SER A 159 11.16 -32.92 17.29
CA SER A 159 11.30 -33.91 16.25
C SER A 159 10.60 -35.21 16.65
N SER A 160 9.71 -35.70 15.80
CA SER A 160 9.38 -37.13 15.76
C SER A 160 9.15 -37.55 14.31
N ARG A 161 10.11 -38.32 13.81
CA ARG A 161 10.03 -39.12 12.57
C ARG A 161 8.88 -40.12 12.67
N SER A 162 8.07 -40.22 11.63
CA SER A 162 7.47 -41.49 11.14
C SER A 162 7.02 -41.27 9.69
N SER A 163 7.84 -41.63 8.70
CA SER A 163 7.81 -42.89 7.95
C SER A 163 6.54 -43.12 7.10
N ARG A 164 6.75 -43.06 5.76
CA ARG A 164 6.09 -43.78 4.64
C ARG A 164 4.54 -43.75 4.59
N SER A 165 3.93 -43.37 3.48
CA SER A 165 3.91 -44.20 2.27
C SER A 165 3.67 -43.43 0.98
N ARG A 166 4.37 -43.86 -0.07
CA ARG A 166 4.14 -43.49 -1.47
C ARG A 166 2.85 -44.11 -1.98
N SER A 167 2.10 -43.36 -2.78
CA SER A 167 1.26 -43.92 -3.84
C SER A 167 1.34 -43.00 -5.07
N ARG A 168 1.89 -43.58 -6.13
CA ARG A 168 1.93 -43.06 -7.49
C ARG A 168 0.54 -43.20 -8.11
N THR A 169 0.08 -42.19 -8.84
CA THR A 169 -0.81 -42.41 -9.99
C THR A 169 -0.45 -41.45 -11.13
N SER A 170 -0.68 -41.96 -12.33
CA SER A 170 -0.09 -41.71 -13.64
C SER A 170 -0.43 -40.39 -14.36
N MET A 171 0.47 -40.07 -15.30
CA MET A 171 0.34 -39.12 -16.42
C MET A 171 -0.90 -39.38 -17.29
N SER A 172 -1.44 -38.32 -17.90
CA SER A 172 -1.80 -38.35 -19.31
C SER A 172 -1.53 -37.00 -19.97
N THR A 173 -0.68 -37.03 -20.98
CA THR A 173 -0.35 -35.93 -21.90
C THR A 173 -1.38 -35.85 -23.03
N SER A 174 -1.72 -34.63 -23.47
CA SER A 174 -2.06 -34.41 -24.89
C SER A 174 -1.49 -33.07 -25.36
N ARG A 175 -0.89 -33.10 -26.55
CA ARG A 175 -0.23 -32.01 -27.27
C ARG A 175 -1.16 -31.48 -28.37
N ARG A 176 -0.82 -30.25 -28.82
CA ARG A 176 -1.05 -29.57 -30.11
C ARG A 176 -1.91 -28.31 -29.91
N GLY A 177 -1.60 -27.14 -30.46
CA GLY A 177 -0.64 -26.80 -31.51
C GLY A 177 -0.27 -25.31 -31.53
N SER A 178 0.69 -25.03 -32.39
CA SER A 178 1.37 -23.76 -32.69
C SER A 178 0.51 -22.80 -33.52
N THR A 179 0.70 -21.48 -33.35
CA THR A 179 0.96 -20.50 -34.44
C THR A 179 1.36 -19.13 -33.86
N ALA A 180 2.09 -18.35 -34.65
CA ALA A 180 2.90 -17.20 -34.25
C ALA A 180 2.36 -15.84 -34.76
N GLY A 181 2.59 -14.77 -33.97
CA GLY A 181 2.82 -13.35 -34.34
C GLY A 181 1.67 -12.51 -34.91
N PRO A 182 1.80 -11.16 -35.02
CA PRO A 182 2.91 -10.27 -34.65
C PRO A 182 2.51 -9.05 -33.76
N ARG A 183 3.51 -8.21 -33.44
CA ARG A 183 3.48 -6.96 -32.67
C ARG A 183 2.78 -5.81 -33.41
N PHE A 184 2.14 -4.88 -32.69
CA PHE A 184 2.13 -3.44 -32.98
C PHE A 184 1.89 -2.61 -31.71
N GLY A 185 2.56 -1.46 -31.63
CA GLY A 185 2.57 -0.57 -30.47
C GLY A 185 1.39 0.40 -30.41
N GLY A 186 1.23 1.01 -29.24
CA GLY A 186 0.29 2.11 -29.01
C GLY A 186 0.37 2.56 -27.56
N ARG A 187 0.83 3.79 -27.34
CA ARG A 187 0.72 4.48 -26.06
C ARG A 187 -0.76 4.69 -25.78
N SER A 188 -1.27 4.24 -24.64
CA SER A 188 -2.50 4.80 -24.10
C SER A 188 -2.56 4.66 -22.58
N ILE A 189 -2.96 5.76 -21.96
CA ILE A 189 -3.15 5.93 -20.53
C ILE A 189 -4.46 5.22 -20.18
N CYS A 190 -4.40 4.11 -19.46
CA CYS A 190 -5.60 3.44 -18.98
C CYS A 190 -6.16 4.18 -17.76
N ARG A 191 -7.21 4.98 -18.00
CA ARG A 191 -8.27 5.20 -17.01
C ARG A 191 -9.10 3.92 -16.92
N THR A 192 -9.31 3.42 -15.71
CA THR A 192 -10.39 2.48 -15.40
C THR A 192 -11.44 3.24 -14.59
N GLU A 193 -12.47 3.71 -15.28
CA GLU A 193 -13.74 4.06 -14.66
C GLU A 193 -14.52 2.76 -14.42
N ALA A 194 -14.85 2.49 -13.17
CA ALA A 194 -15.80 1.45 -12.82
C ALA A 194 -17.21 2.02 -13.00
N ALA A 195 -17.96 1.53 -13.98
CA ALA A 195 -19.39 1.79 -14.09
C ALA A 195 -20.16 0.95 -13.05
N PRO A 196 -21.23 1.49 -12.43
CA PRO A 196 -22.09 0.72 -11.54
C PRO A 196 -23.02 -0.19 -12.35
N THR A 197 -23.22 -1.41 -11.87
CA THR A 197 -24.30 -2.31 -12.30
C THR A 197 -25.61 -1.90 -11.61
N GLU A 198 -26.62 -1.60 -12.42
CA GLU A 198 -28.04 -1.88 -12.12
C GLU A 198 -28.49 -3.10 -12.94
#